data_AF-A0ABD6DWQ0-F1
#
_entry.id   AF-A0ABD6DWQ0-F1
#
_cell.length_a   1.000
_cell.length_b   1.000
_cell.length_c   1.000
_cell.angle_alpha   90.00
_cell.angle_beta   90.00
_cell.angle_gamma   90.00
#
_symmetry.space_group_name_H-M   'P 1'
#
loop_
_entity.id
_entity.type
_entity.pdbx_description
1 polymer ?
#
loop_
_entity_poly.entity_id
_entity_poly.type
_entity_poly.pdbx_seq_one_letter_code
_entity_poly.pdbx_strand_id
1 'polypeptide(L)'
;MSTQLPDQTEDESSAGEAEPTSAAQERRMAKKRERAAERDEQRQAEEAEAALADEETYHLKVFRYDPEIEGKKEPRFDDFHVPYHKGMTVLDALMYARDTYDSSLTFRHSCRQAVCGSDAMFVNGSQRLCCKTQLSDLDEPVRIEPLPHAEVVKDLVVDMEHFYDQMEAVEPYFQTNDLPDGELEEQRQSRENREKVKMSTRCIWCGACMSSCNIAAGDNEYLGPAAINKAYRFTMDEREGEDMKQQRLEILEQEHGVWRCQTQFSCTDVCPKDIPLTEHIQELKREAVKNNLKFW
;
A
#
# COMPACT_ATOMS: atom_id res chain seq x y z
N MET A 1 6.65 -15.11 -71.95
CA MET A 1 7.22 -16.48 -71.99
C MET A 1 6.50 -17.24 -70.88
N SER A 2 5.29 -17.73 -71.12
CA SER A 2 4.96 -18.95 -71.89
C SER A 2 5.74 -20.15 -71.40
N THR A 3 5.08 -20.95 -70.55
CA THR A 3 5.07 -22.42 -70.63
C THR A 3 3.88 -22.93 -69.83
N GLN A 4 2.73 -23.02 -70.51
CA GLN A 4 1.75 -24.07 -70.24
C GLN A 4 2.21 -25.34 -70.96
N LEU A 5 1.83 -26.50 -70.43
CA LEU A 5 1.30 -27.71 -71.09
C LEU A 5 1.35 -28.90 -70.10
N PRO A 6 0.48 -29.92 -70.19
CA PRO A 6 -0.90 -29.92 -70.64
C PRO A 6 -1.87 -30.59 -69.64
N ASP A 7 -3.14 -30.35 -69.91
CA ASP A 7 -4.33 -31.04 -69.40
C ASP A 7 -4.29 -32.55 -69.73
N GLN A 8 -4.53 -33.39 -68.72
CA GLN A 8 -4.91 -34.79 -68.90
C GLN A 8 -6.17 -35.03 -68.06
N THR A 9 -7.30 -35.02 -68.76
CA THR A 9 -8.57 -35.56 -68.32
C THR A 9 -8.48 -37.09 -68.29
N GLU A 10 -8.61 -37.68 -67.11
CA GLU A 10 -9.20 -39.01 -66.95
C GLU A 10 -10.32 -38.90 -65.90
N ASP A 11 -11.54 -39.04 -66.39
CA ASP A 11 -12.73 -39.40 -65.63
C ASP A 11 -12.47 -40.69 -64.85
N GLU A 12 -12.68 -40.70 -63.54
CA GLU A 12 -13.33 -41.84 -62.87
C GLU A 12 -13.83 -41.44 -61.48
N SER A 13 -15.15 -41.50 -61.37
CA SER A 13 -15.92 -41.42 -60.13
C SER A 13 -15.41 -42.39 -59.06
N SER A 14 -15.04 -41.88 -57.90
CA SER A 14 -15.55 -42.43 -56.64
C SER A 14 -15.53 -41.36 -55.55
N ALA A 15 -16.70 -40.82 -55.24
CA ALA A 15 -16.93 -40.24 -53.93
C ALA A 15 -16.84 -41.41 -52.95
N GLY A 16 -15.66 -41.59 -52.34
CA GLY A 16 -15.51 -42.44 -51.18
C GLY A 16 -16.34 -41.85 -50.05
N GLU A 17 -17.56 -42.36 -49.88
CA GLU A 17 -18.37 -42.13 -48.68
C GLU A 17 -17.48 -42.43 -47.47
N ALA A 18 -17.23 -41.40 -46.64
CA ALA A 18 -16.63 -41.62 -45.34
C ALA A 18 -17.61 -42.49 -44.55
N GLU A 19 -17.25 -43.76 -44.32
CA GLU A 19 -18.03 -44.66 -43.48
C GLU A 19 -18.38 -43.97 -42.15
N PRO A 20 -19.64 -44.04 -41.69
CA PRO A 20 -20.01 -43.42 -40.43
C PRO A 20 -19.18 -44.05 -39.32
N THR A 21 -18.35 -43.24 -38.66
CA THR A 21 -17.57 -43.69 -37.51
C THR A 21 -18.53 -44.29 -36.50
N SER A 22 -18.35 -45.57 -36.16
CA SER A 22 -19.22 -46.24 -35.20
C SER A 22 -19.23 -45.46 -33.88
N ALA A 23 -20.36 -45.43 -33.18
CA ALA A 23 -20.47 -44.76 -31.87
C ALA A 23 -19.44 -45.27 -30.84
N ALA A 24 -18.81 -46.41 -31.09
CA ALA A 24 -17.68 -46.94 -30.31
C ALA A 24 -16.33 -46.26 -30.67
N GLN A 25 -16.10 -45.96 -31.95
CA GLN A 25 -14.91 -45.22 -32.41
C GLN A 25 -14.94 -43.77 -31.94
N GLU A 26 -16.11 -43.10 -31.98
CA GLU A 26 -16.25 -41.72 -31.49
C GLU A 26 -15.98 -41.64 -29.98
N ARG A 27 -16.55 -42.56 -29.19
CA ARG A 27 -16.28 -42.67 -27.75
C ARG A 27 -14.80 -42.92 -27.44
N ARG A 28 -14.14 -43.77 -28.24
CA ARG A 28 -12.70 -44.04 -28.11
C ARG A 28 -11.86 -42.80 -28.42
N MET A 29 -12.25 -42.02 -29.44
CA MET A 29 -11.54 -40.80 -29.82
C MET A 29 -11.75 -39.68 -28.79
N ALA A 30 -12.95 -39.54 -28.21
CA ALA A 30 -13.23 -38.60 -27.13
C ALA A 30 -12.37 -38.90 -25.89
N LYS A 31 -12.34 -40.16 -25.44
CA LYS A 31 -11.50 -40.60 -24.30
C LYS A 31 -10.00 -40.43 -24.56
N LYS A 32 -9.57 -40.48 -25.83
CA LYS A 32 -8.18 -40.20 -26.22
C LYS A 32 -7.85 -38.71 -26.16
N ARG A 33 -8.79 -37.83 -26.52
CA ARG A 33 -8.63 -36.37 -26.42
C ARG A 33 -8.61 -35.92 -24.96
N GLU A 34 -9.49 -36.45 -24.14
CA GLU A 34 -9.53 -36.20 -22.68
C GLU A 34 -8.20 -36.57 -22.02
N ARG A 35 -7.69 -37.79 -22.25
CA ARG A 35 -6.36 -38.22 -21.76
C ARG A 35 -5.19 -37.41 -22.34
N ALA A 36 -5.35 -36.82 -23.52
CA ALA A 36 -4.32 -35.95 -24.09
C ALA A 36 -4.33 -34.58 -23.39
N ALA A 37 -5.51 -34.02 -23.12
CA ALA A 37 -5.67 -32.79 -22.36
C ALA A 37 -5.15 -32.93 -20.92
N GLU A 38 -5.51 -34.02 -20.22
CA GLU A 38 -4.99 -34.31 -18.86
C GLU A 38 -3.46 -34.42 -18.84
N ARG A 39 -2.87 -35.03 -19.88
CA ARG A 39 -1.40 -35.14 -20.01
C ARG A 39 -0.73 -33.81 -20.35
N ASP A 40 -1.38 -32.96 -21.15
CA ASP A 40 -0.87 -31.63 -21.47
C ASP A 40 -0.97 -30.70 -20.25
N GLU A 41 -2.04 -30.79 -19.44
CA GLU A 41 -2.17 -30.10 -18.15
C GLU A 41 -1.13 -30.57 -17.15
N GLN A 42 -0.90 -31.89 -17.01
CA GLN A 42 0.16 -32.42 -16.15
C GLN A 42 1.54 -31.98 -16.61
N ARG A 43 1.82 -32.01 -17.93
CA ARG A 43 3.11 -31.54 -18.45
C ARG A 43 3.29 -30.04 -18.20
N GLN A 44 2.25 -29.22 -18.38
CA GLN A 44 2.33 -27.79 -18.09
C GLN A 44 2.56 -27.50 -16.60
N ALA A 45 1.93 -28.29 -15.71
CA ALA A 45 2.17 -28.20 -14.27
C ALA A 45 3.61 -28.62 -13.90
N GLU A 46 4.11 -29.72 -14.46
CA GLU A 46 5.49 -30.20 -14.25
C GLU A 46 6.53 -29.25 -14.85
N GLU A 47 6.28 -28.65 -16.02
CA GLU A 47 7.14 -27.65 -16.64
C GLU A 47 7.15 -26.33 -15.85
N ALA A 48 6.01 -25.92 -15.28
CA ALA A 48 5.93 -24.76 -14.39
C ALA A 48 6.65 -25.02 -13.07
N GLU A 49 6.49 -26.20 -12.48
CA GLU A 49 7.18 -26.62 -11.26
C GLU A 49 8.70 -26.73 -11.47
N ALA A 50 9.14 -27.26 -12.61
CA ALA A 50 10.55 -27.31 -12.99
C ALA A 50 11.15 -25.93 -13.29
N ALA A 51 10.37 -25.00 -13.87
CA ALA A 51 10.81 -23.62 -14.07
C ALA A 51 10.98 -22.88 -12.73
N LEU A 52 10.10 -23.12 -11.76
CA LEU A 52 10.20 -22.58 -10.40
C LEU A 52 11.38 -23.16 -9.60
N ALA A 53 11.84 -24.38 -9.93
CA ALA A 53 12.91 -25.05 -9.21
C ALA A 53 14.32 -24.51 -9.53
N ASP A 54 14.49 -23.75 -10.61
CA ASP A 54 15.77 -23.16 -11.05
C ASP A 54 15.80 -21.62 -10.87
N GLU A 55 14.71 -21.02 -10.40
CA GLU A 55 14.59 -19.59 -10.13
C GLU A 55 15.00 -19.26 -8.68
N GLU A 56 15.77 -18.17 -8.50
CA GLU A 56 16.06 -17.61 -7.18
C GLU A 56 14.72 -17.28 -6.50
N THR A 57 14.43 -17.87 -5.33
CA THR A 57 13.20 -17.60 -4.58
C THR A 57 13.50 -16.81 -3.32
N TYR A 58 12.59 -15.90 -2.93
CA TYR A 58 12.61 -15.25 -1.63
C TYR A 58 11.63 -15.92 -0.66
N HIS A 59 12.07 -16.13 0.57
CA HIS A 59 11.23 -16.63 1.66
C HIS A 59 10.48 -15.49 2.34
N LEU A 60 9.17 -15.43 2.16
CA LEU A 60 8.26 -14.55 2.89
C LEU A 60 7.67 -15.27 4.11
N LYS A 61 7.65 -14.58 5.24
CA LYS A 61 6.96 -15.01 6.46
C LYS A 61 5.86 -14.02 6.80
N VAL A 62 4.62 -14.36 6.44
CA VAL A 62 3.51 -13.40 6.42
C VAL A 62 2.55 -13.66 7.57
N PHE A 63 2.22 -12.61 8.32
CA PHE A 63 1.21 -12.65 9.37
C PHE A 63 -0.19 -12.95 8.79
N ARG A 64 -0.92 -13.85 9.44
CA ARG A 64 -2.26 -14.26 9.05
C ARG A 64 -3.21 -14.31 10.24
N TYR A 65 -4.43 -13.85 10.02
CA TYR A 65 -5.49 -13.78 11.03
C TYR A 65 -6.84 -13.61 10.33
N ASP A 66 -7.83 -14.42 10.69
CA ASP A 66 -9.21 -14.27 10.20
C ASP A 66 -10.20 -14.51 11.34
N PRO A 67 -10.81 -13.45 11.91
CA PRO A 67 -11.70 -13.57 13.07
C PRO A 67 -13.02 -14.28 12.74
N GLU A 68 -13.41 -14.34 11.48
CA GLU A 68 -14.69 -14.91 11.06
C GLU A 68 -14.65 -16.44 10.92
N ILE A 69 -13.45 -17.02 10.88
CA ILE A 69 -13.24 -18.45 10.67
C ILE A 69 -12.69 -19.08 11.95
N GLU A 70 -13.45 -19.96 12.59
CA GLU A 70 -13.12 -20.59 13.89
C GLU A 70 -11.68 -21.15 13.98
N GLY A 71 -11.17 -21.75 12.90
CA GLY A 71 -9.80 -22.31 12.85
C GLY A 71 -8.69 -21.32 12.51
N LYS A 72 -9.02 -20.03 12.27
CA LYS A 72 -8.07 -18.97 11.88
C LYS A 72 -8.13 -17.74 12.80
N LYS A 73 -8.84 -17.87 13.94
CA LYS A 73 -8.96 -16.82 14.97
C LYS A 73 -7.67 -16.55 15.73
N GLU A 74 -6.75 -17.51 15.79
CA GLU A 74 -5.45 -17.28 16.41
C GLU A 74 -4.45 -16.75 15.36
N PRO A 75 -3.74 -15.64 15.65
CA PRO A 75 -2.68 -15.14 14.80
C PRO A 75 -1.60 -16.19 14.52
N ARG A 76 -1.18 -16.28 13.27
CA ARG A 76 -0.12 -17.21 12.84
C ARG A 76 0.76 -16.58 11.76
N PHE A 77 1.81 -17.30 11.39
CA PHE A 77 2.62 -16.96 10.23
C PHE A 77 2.53 -18.10 9.22
N ASP A 78 2.26 -17.74 7.96
CA ASP A 78 2.36 -18.66 6.84
C ASP A 78 3.65 -18.31 6.05
N ASP A 79 4.30 -19.34 5.55
CA ASP A 79 5.56 -19.23 4.79
C ASP A 79 5.28 -19.38 3.29
N PHE A 80 5.77 -18.43 2.48
CA PHE A 80 5.66 -18.45 1.03
C PHE A 80 7.05 -18.31 0.40
N HIS A 81 7.37 -19.16 -0.57
CA HIS A 81 8.61 -19.05 -1.34
C HIS A 81 8.27 -18.49 -2.71
N VAL A 82 8.54 -17.21 -2.94
CA VAL A 82 8.12 -16.53 -4.17
C VAL A 82 9.28 -16.41 -5.15
N PRO A 83 9.09 -16.63 -6.46
CA PRO A 83 10.13 -16.38 -7.45
C PRO A 83 10.56 -14.93 -7.46
N TYR A 84 11.86 -14.70 -7.49
CA TYR A 84 12.43 -13.37 -7.49
C TYR A 84 12.85 -12.95 -8.90
N HIS A 85 12.62 -11.66 -9.18
CA HIS A 85 13.21 -10.98 -10.30
C HIS A 85 13.72 -9.61 -9.84
N LYS A 86 14.75 -9.11 -10.53
CA LYS A 86 15.36 -7.83 -10.17
C LYS A 86 14.33 -6.69 -10.18
N GLY A 87 14.25 -5.96 -9.06
CA GLY A 87 13.33 -4.83 -8.89
C GLY A 87 11.95 -5.21 -8.34
N MET A 88 11.78 -6.47 -7.93
CA MET A 88 10.56 -6.94 -7.29
C MET A 88 10.40 -6.35 -5.89
N THR A 89 9.23 -5.75 -5.66
CA THR A 89 8.89 -5.14 -4.38
C THR A 89 8.22 -6.13 -3.43
N VAL A 90 8.15 -5.79 -2.14
CA VAL A 90 7.38 -6.55 -1.15
C VAL A 90 5.90 -6.67 -1.58
N LEU A 91 5.33 -5.64 -2.20
CA LEU A 91 3.96 -5.70 -2.71
C LEU A 91 3.82 -6.72 -3.85
N ASP A 92 4.75 -6.75 -4.80
CA ASP A 92 4.72 -7.72 -5.90
C ASP A 92 4.81 -9.16 -5.35
N ALA A 93 5.63 -9.35 -4.31
CA ALA A 93 5.76 -10.61 -3.57
C ALA A 93 4.46 -11.04 -2.89
N LEU A 94 3.78 -10.13 -2.18
CA LEU A 94 2.48 -10.40 -1.55
C LEU A 94 1.38 -10.69 -2.57
N MET A 95 1.38 -9.97 -3.70
CA MET A 95 0.45 -10.22 -4.81
C MET A 95 0.69 -11.59 -5.41
N TYR A 96 1.93 -11.97 -5.69
CA TYR A 96 2.26 -13.31 -6.17
C TYR A 96 1.83 -14.38 -5.16
N ALA A 97 2.10 -14.16 -3.87
CA ALA A 97 1.72 -15.12 -2.83
C ALA A 97 0.19 -15.33 -2.75
N ARG A 98 -0.58 -14.25 -2.85
CA ARG A 98 -2.04 -14.30 -2.90
C ARG A 98 -2.55 -14.99 -4.17
N ASP A 99 -2.03 -14.59 -5.32
CA ASP A 99 -2.58 -14.99 -6.61
C ASP A 99 -2.21 -16.45 -6.97
N THR A 100 -1.06 -16.93 -6.48
CA THR A 100 -0.53 -18.27 -6.79
C THR A 100 -0.73 -19.29 -5.66
N TYR A 101 -0.53 -18.90 -4.39
CA TYR A 101 -0.54 -19.84 -3.26
C TYR A 101 -1.83 -19.80 -2.45
N ASP A 102 -2.30 -18.62 -2.02
CA ASP A 102 -3.48 -18.50 -1.17
C ASP A 102 -4.25 -17.19 -1.42
N SER A 103 -5.33 -17.29 -2.19
CA SER A 103 -6.19 -16.16 -2.54
C SER A 103 -6.96 -15.57 -1.35
N SER A 104 -6.93 -16.19 -0.17
CA SER A 104 -7.48 -15.62 1.07
C SER A 104 -6.54 -14.63 1.77
N LEU A 105 -5.27 -14.53 1.34
CA LEU A 105 -4.31 -13.54 1.87
C LEU A 105 -4.80 -12.12 1.59
N THR A 106 -5.08 -11.37 2.66
CA THR A 106 -5.72 -10.06 2.59
C THR A 106 -4.79 -8.93 3.00
N PHE A 107 -4.67 -7.91 2.15
CA PHE A 107 -3.89 -6.70 2.41
C PHE A 107 -4.40 -5.52 1.57
N ARG A 108 -4.16 -4.29 2.04
CA ARG A 108 -4.50 -3.07 1.30
C ARG A 108 -3.38 -2.69 0.34
N HIS A 109 -3.74 -2.37 -0.90
CA HIS A 109 -2.83 -1.79 -1.89
C HIS A 109 -3.62 -1.07 -2.98
N SER A 110 -2.99 -0.15 -3.72
CA SER A 110 -3.63 0.51 -4.86
C SER A 110 -2.61 1.07 -5.86
N CYS A 111 -1.94 2.18 -5.55
CA CYS A 111 -1.23 2.99 -6.56
C CYS A 111 0.04 2.36 -7.15
N ARG A 112 0.68 1.43 -6.42
CA ARG A 112 1.97 0.80 -6.77
C ARG A 112 3.15 1.76 -7.04
N GLN A 113 3.08 3.00 -6.53
CA GLN A 113 4.10 4.04 -6.77
C GLN A 113 4.30 4.98 -5.57
N ALA A 114 4.06 4.50 -4.35
CA ALA A 114 4.32 5.20 -3.10
C ALA A 114 3.66 6.59 -2.96
N VAL A 115 2.40 6.70 -3.38
CA VAL A 115 1.61 7.95 -3.31
C VAL A 115 0.26 7.81 -2.59
N CYS A 116 -0.40 6.65 -2.62
CA CYS A 116 -1.71 6.48 -1.94
C CYS A 116 -1.61 6.18 -0.44
N GLY A 117 -0.49 5.64 0.04
CA GLY A 117 -0.28 5.29 1.44
C GLY A 117 -0.96 4.00 1.94
N SER A 118 -1.76 3.32 1.12
CA SER A 118 -2.58 2.16 1.53
C SER A 118 -1.81 0.91 1.95
N ASP A 119 -0.58 0.74 1.47
CA ASP A 119 0.23 -0.47 1.63
C ASP A 119 1.37 -0.29 2.64
N ALA A 120 1.14 0.54 3.65
CA ALA A 120 2.03 0.63 4.81
C ALA A 120 1.85 -0.61 5.70
N MET A 121 2.96 -1.30 5.99
CA MET A 121 3.01 -2.51 6.81
C MET A 121 4.29 -2.52 7.65
N PHE A 122 4.39 -3.45 8.59
CA PHE A 122 5.60 -3.67 9.37
C PHE A 122 6.42 -4.79 8.73
N VAL A 123 7.55 -4.41 8.12
CA VAL A 123 8.37 -5.29 7.30
C VAL A 123 9.79 -5.30 7.86
N ASN A 124 10.25 -6.48 8.28
CA ASN A 124 11.56 -6.69 8.91
C ASN A 124 11.88 -5.65 10.00
N GLY A 125 10.93 -5.45 10.93
CA GLY A 125 11.16 -4.59 12.09
C GLY A 125 10.93 -3.09 11.86
N SER A 126 10.42 -2.66 10.71
CA SER A 126 10.19 -1.24 10.40
C SER A 126 8.92 -1.02 9.59
N GLN A 127 8.25 0.13 9.80
CA GLN A 127 7.11 0.55 8.99
C GLN A 127 7.59 0.95 7.59
N ARG A 128 7.07 0.26 6.56
CA ARG A 128 7.48 0.44 5.17
C ARG A 128 6.26 0.43 4.24
N LEU A 129 6.37 1.12 3.10
CA LEU A 129 5.43 0.96 2.00
C LEU A 129 5.85 -0.24 1.14
N CYS A 130 5.02 -1.26 1.07
CA CYS A 130 5.35 -2.50 0.37
C CYS A 130 5.66 -2.29 -1.13
N CYS A 131 5.01 -1.34 -1.81
CA CYS A 131 5.25 -1.00 -3.22
C CYS A 131 6.52 -0.19 -3.47
N LYS A 132 7.17 0.31 -2.41
CA LYS A 132 8.44 1.04 -2.51
C LYS A 132 9.62 0.16 -2.11
N THR A 133 9.40 -0.76 -1.17
CA THR A 133 10.45 -1.58 -0.58
C THR A 133 10.80 -2.74 -1.50
N GLN A 134 12.06 -2.77 -1.93
CA GLN A 134 12.61 -3.85 -2.74
C GLN A 134 12.92 -5.06 -1.87
N LEU A 135 12.65 -6.27 -2.38
CA LEU A 135 13.03 -7.50 -1.68
C LEU A 135 14.54 -7.58 -1.47
N SER A 136 15.32 -7.15 -2.46
CA SER A 136 16.80 -7.15 -2.41
C SER A 136 17.43 -6.27 -1.33
N ASP A 137 16.66 -5.37 -0.73
CA ASP A 137 17.12 -4.47 0.34
C ASP A 137 16.85 -5.05 1.74
N LEU A 138 16.32 -6.28 1.82
CA LEU A 138 15.85 -6.90 3.05
C LEU A 138 16.56 -8.23 3.32
N ASP A 139 16.78 -8.53 4.60
CA ASP A 139 17.22 -9.86 5.03
C ASP A 139 16.10 -10.90 4.91
N GLU A 140 16.47 -12.15 4.63
CA GLU A 140 15.56 -13.29 4.62
C GLU A 140 15.52 -14.03 5.98
N PRO A 141 14.34 -14.54 6.41
CA PRO A 141 13.04 -14.42 5.75
C PRO A 141 12.47 -13.00 5.85
N VAL A 142 11.81 -12.56 4.77
CA VAL A 142 11.09 -11.27 4.75
C VAL A 142 9.82 -11.42 5.58
N ARG A 143 9.87 -10.93 6.82
CA ARG A 143 8.77 -10.97 7.77
C ARG A 143 7.86 -9.77 7.57
N ILE A 144 6.58 -10.04 7.33
CA ILE A 144 5.56 -9.04 7.01
C ILE A 144 4.42 -9.16 8.01
N GLU A 145 4.13 -8.06 8.68
CA GLU A 145 3.14 -7.94 9.75
C GLU A 145 2.25 -6.71 9.53
N PRO A 146 1.02 -6.70 10.07
CA PRO A 146 0.19 -5.49 10.09
C PRO A 146 0.91 -4.35 10.83
N LEU A 147 0.50 -3.10 10.59
CA LEU A 147 1.02 -1.95 11.33
C LEU A 147 0.79 -2.14 12.85
N PRO A 148 1.84 -2.03 13.70
CA PRO A 148 1.70 -2.02 15.14
C PRO A 148 0.75 -0.93 15.65
N HIS A 149 0.19 -1.18 16.83
CA HIS A 149 -0.67 -0.25 17.59
C HIS A 149 -2.02 0.06 16.95
N ALA A 150 -2.44 -0.74 15.97
CA ALA A 150 -3.78 -0.73 15.42
C ALA A 150 -4.40 -2.11 15.56
N GLU A 151 -5.72 -2.16 15.73
CA GLU A 151 -6.44 -3.43 15.79
C GLU A 151 -6.40 -4.10 14.41
N VAL A 152 -6.10 -5.40 14.38
CA VAL A 152 -6.06 -6.16 13.14
C VAL A 152 -7.47 -6.59 12.78
N VAL A 153 -7.96 -6.16 11.61
CA VAL A 153 -9.26 -6.58 11.08
C VAL A 153 -9.13 -7.96 10.46
N LYS A 154 -8.15 -8.15 9.56
CA LYS A 154 -7.86 -9.43 8.89
C LYS A 154 -6.48 -9.40 8.25
N ASP A 155 -5.69 -10.44 8.46
CA ASP A 155 -4.32 -10.58 7.94
C ASP A 155 -3.49 -9.29 8.14
N LEU A 156 -3.13 -8.59 7.06
CA LEU A 156 -2.30 -7.38 7.10
C LEU A 156 -3.13 -6.09 7.11
N VAL A 157 -4.45 -6.19 7.24
CA VAL A 157 -5.37 -5.06 7.29
C VAL A 157 -5.67 -4.68 8.73
N VAL A 158 -5.39 -3.43 9.08
CA VAL A 158 -5.70 -2.84 10.38
C VAL A 158 -6.87 -1.87 10.30
N ASP A 159 -7.49 -1.62 11.45
CA ASP A 159 -8.43 -0.53 11.63
C ASP A 159 -7.70 0.81 11.55
N MET A 160 -8.28 1.76 10.81
CA MET A 160 -7.75 3.10 10.57
C MET A 160 -8.71 4.20 11.03
N GLU A 161 -9.86 3.86 11.63
CA GLU A 161 -10.87 4.84 12.06
C GLU A 161 -10.26 5.86 13.02
N HIS A 162 -9.57 5.39 14.06
CA HIS A 162 -8.86 6.27 15.00
C HIS A 162 -7.84 7.19 14.31
N PHE A 163 -7.12 6.69 13.31
CA PHE A 163 -6.19 7.51 12.54
C PHE A 163 -6.92 8.65 11.82
N TYR A 164 -8.07 8.37 11.20
CA TYR A 164 -8.86 9.37 10.49
C TYR A 164 -9.48 10.38 11.44
N ASP A 165 -10.01 9.95 12.59
CA ASP A 165 -10.56 10.84 13.61
C ASP A 165 -9.55 11.89 14.06
N GLN A 166 -8.30 11.47 14.32
CA GLN A 166 -7.23 12.41 14.70
C GLN A 166 -6.88 13.39 13.57
N MET A 167 -6.90 12.92 12.31
CA MET A 167 -6.65 13.78 11.15
C MET A 167 -7.77 14.81 10.94
N GLU A 168 -9.01 14.46 11.24
CA GLU A 168 -10.19 15.33 11.16
C GLU A 168 -10.26 16.33 12.32
N ALA A 169 -9.81 15.93 13.51
CA ALA A 169 -9.78 16.76 14.71
C ALA A 169 -8.99 18.08 14.56
N VAL A 170 -8.07 18.16 13.60
CA VAL A 170 -7.28 19.38 13.30
C VAL A 170 -7.85 20.25 12.18
N GLU A 171 -9.07 19.97 11.74
CA GLU A 171 -9.76 20.65 10.63
C GLU A 171 -8.87 20.77 9.39
N PRO A 172 -8.64 19.65 8.67
CA PRO A 172 -7.54 19.50 7.70
C PRO A 172 -7.76 20.20 6.34
N TYR A 173 -8.41 21.35 6.32
CA TYR A 173 -8.79 22.14 5.14
C TYR A 173 -8.50 23.65 5.32
N PHE A 174 -8.25 24.34 4.22
CA PHE A 174 -7.87 25.76 4.22
C PHE A 174 -9.09 26.64 4.52
N GLN A 175 -8.94 27.60 5.45
CA GLN A 175 -9.99 28.53 5.84
C GLN A 175 -9.43 29.95 6.01
N THR A 176 -10.07 30.93 5.39
CA THR A 176 -9.71 32.35 5.54
C THR A 176 -10.89 33.26 5.23
N ASN A 177 -10.96 34.39 5.93
CA ASN A 177 -11.93 35.47 5.67
C ASN A 177 -11.37 36.55 4.73
N ASP A 178 -10.05 36.60 4.54
CA ASP A 178 -9.37 37.61 3.73
C ASP A 178 -9.28 37.16 2.27
N LEU A 179 -10.38 37.26 1.53
CA LEU A 179 -10.44 36.85 0.13
C LEU A 179 -9.91 37.96 -0.81
N PRO A 180 -9.27 37.60 -1.95
CA PRO A 180 -8.91 38.57 -2.98
C PRO A 180 -10.14 39.29 -3.55
N ASP A 181 -9.98 40.54 -3.99
CA ASP A 181 -11.07 41.35 -4.54
C ASP A 181 -11.64 40.78 -5.85
N GLY A 182 -10.81 40.09 -6.65
CA GLY A 182 -11.18 39.51 -7.93
C GLY A 182 -11.58 38.04 -7.82
N GLU A 183 -12.68 37.65 -8.47
CA GLU A 183 -13.19 36.25 -8.48
C GLU A 183 -12.18 35.21 -9.00
N LEU A 184 -11.22 35.62 -9.83
CA LEU A 184 -10.18 34.77 -10.42
C LEU A 184 -8.77 35.10 -9.91
N GLU A 185 -8.64 35.93 -8.88
CA GLU A 185 -7.35 36.22 -8.28
C GLU A 185 -6.98 35.15 -7.24
N GLU A 186 -5.75 34.64 -7.32
CA GLU A 186 -5.24 33.64 -6.39
C GLU A 186 -4.79 34.27 -5.06
N GLN A 187 -4.92 33.52 -3.97
CA GLN A 187 -4.33 33.91 -2.69
C GLN A 187 -2.81 33.98 -2.79
N ARG A 188 -2.23 35.11 -2.39
CA ARG A 188 -0.79 35.33 -2.47
C ARG A 188 -0.07 34.57 -1.35
N GLN A 189 1.03 33.91 -1.70
CA GLN A 189 1.93 33.26 -0.76
C GLN A 189 3.37 33.60 -1.12
N SER A 190 4.19 33.93 -0.13
CA SER A 190 5.61 34.16 -0.38
C SER A 190 6.32 32.84 -0.74
N ARG A 191 7.40 32.94 -1.54
CA ARG A 191 8.22 31.76 -1.87
C ARG A 191 8.83 31.14 -0.61
N GLU A 192 9.23 31.97 0.35
CA GLU A 192 9.79 31.53 1.62
C GLU A 192 8.77 30.72 2.43
N ASN A 193 7.54 31.22 2.58
CA ASN A 193 6.48 30.48 3.26
C ASN A 193 6.11 29.18 2.54
N ARG A 194 6.03 29.21 1.20
CA ARG A 194 5.76 28.01 0.40
C ARG A 194 6.80 26.93 0.65
N GLU A 195 8.08 27.28 0.76
CA GLU A 195 9.14 26.33 1.09
C GLU A 195 9.06 25.84 2.54
N LYS A 196 8.70 26.72 3.50
CA LYS A 196 8.46 26.35 4.90
C LYS A 196 7.40 25.25 5.04
N VAL A 197 6.23 25.41 4.44
CA VAL A 197 5.13 24.42 4.55
C VAL A 197 5.25 23.26 3.56
N LYS A 198 6.24 23.27 2.67
CA LYS A 198 6.32 22.31 1.55
C LYS A 198 6.35 20.87 2.00
N MET A 199 7.17 20.56 3.00
CA MET A 199 7.35 19.17 3.41
C MET A 199 6.09 18.62 4.08
N SER A 200 5.39 19.42 4.88
CA SER A 200 4.15 18.99 5.53
C SER A 200 3.02 18.66 4.54
N THR A 201 3.00 19.31 3.35
CA THR A 201 2.03 19.00 2.28
C THR A 201 2.20 17.61 1.65
N ARG A 202 3.35 16.95 1.86
CA ARG A 202 3.65 15.66 1.21
C ARG A 202 3.07 14.45 1.93
N CYS A 203 2.38 14.65 3.06
CA CYS A 203 1.80 13.56 3.84
C CYS A 203 0.75 12.80 3.01
N ILE A 204 0.91 11.49 2.90
CA ILE A 204 0.03 10.59 2.13
C ILE A 204 -0.89 9.76 3.04
N TRP A 205 -0.98 10.10 4.32
CA TRP A 205 -1.92 9.50 5.27
C TRP A 205 -1.75 7.97 5.44
N CYS A 206 -0.50 7.49 5.33
CA CYS A 206 -0.18 6.07 5.39
C CYS A 206 -0.16 5.45 6.79
N GLY A 207 -0.32 6.23 7.86
CA GLY A 207 -0.29 5.72 9.24
C GLY A 207 1.07 5.28 9.79
N ALA A 208 2.12 5.14 8.98
CA ALA A 208 3.44 4.65 9.41
C ALA A 208 4.00 5.36 10.66
N CYS A 209 3.90 6.69 10.71
CA CYS A 209 4.39 7.49 11.84
C CYS A 209 3.57 7.34 13.12
N MET A 210 2.27 7.05 13.01
CA MET A 210 1.42 6.73 14.16
C MET A 210 1.80 5.36 14.72
N SER A 211 1.91 4.38 13.82
CA SER A 211 2.31 3.01 14.13
C SER A 211 3.73 2.89 14.72
N SER A 212 4.64 3.81 14.42
CA SER A 212 5.99 3.80 15.00
C SER A 212 6.10 4.53 16.34
N CYS A 213 5.06 5.26 16.77
CA CYS A 213 5.13 6.14 17.92
C CYS A 213 4.58 5.45 19.18
N ASN A 214 5.47 5.13 20.13
CA ASN A 214 5.07 4.50 21.39
C ASN A 214 4.13 5.36 22.25
N ILE A 215 4.08 6.67 22.01
CA ILE A 215 3.13 7.56 22.68
C ILE A 215 1.74 7.45 22.04
N ALA A 216 1.66 7.33 20.72
CA ALA A 216 0.38 7.10 20.02
C ALA A 216 -0.19 5.70 20.30
N ALA A 217 0.67 4.76 20.69
CA ALA A 217 0.30 3.42 21.13
C ALA A 217 -0.39 3.34 22.51
N GLY A 218 -0.46 4.46 23.23
CA GLY A 218 -0.90 4.49 24.63
C GLY A 218 -2.41 4.45 24.80
N ASP A 219 -2.96 5.53 25.34
CA ASP A 219 -4.38 5.70 25.66
C ASP A 219 -5.26 6.05 24.45
N ASN A 220 -4.68 6.12 23.24
CA ASN A 220 -5.32 6.62 22.02
C ASN A 220 -5.87 8.05 22.16
N GLU A 221 -5.43 8.84 23.14
CA GLU A 221 -5.87 10.23 23.27
C GLU A 221 -4.92 11.18 22.54
N TYR A 222 -3.64 10.81 22.38
CA TYR A 222 -2.64 11.62 21.69
C TYR A 222 -3.01 11.84 20.21
N LEU A 223 -3.09 13.11 19.81
CA LEU A 223 -3.37 13.55 18.43
C LEU A 223 -2.45 12.90 17.39
N GLY A 224 -1.19 12.71 17.77
CA GLY A 224 -0.26 11.92 16.97
C GLY A 224 0.47 12.71 15.87
N PRO A 225 1.63 12.18 15.40
CA PRO A 225 2.51 12.90 14.48
C PRO A 225 1.86 13.27 13.13
N ALA A 226 0.97 12.43 12.59
CA ALA A 226 0.35 12.69 11.29
C ALA A 226 -0.58 13.91 11.33
N ALA A 227 -1.49 13.95 12.31
CA ALA A 227 -2.46 15.02 12.51
C ALA A 227 -1.77 16.32 12.91
N ILE A 228 -0.77 16.27 13.81
CA ILE A 228 0.01 17.46 14.17
C ILE A 228 0.76 18.03 12.96
N ASN A 229 1.33 17.19 12.10
CA ASN A 229 1.95 17.67 10.84
C ASN A 229 0.92 18.28 9.89
N LYS A 230 -0.31 17.76 9.87
CA LYS A 230 -1.39 18.33 9.07
C LYS A 230 -1.83 19.69 9.63
N ALA A 231 -1.89 19.85 10.95
CA ALA A 231 -2.11 21.15 11.59
C ALA A 231 -0.98 22.12 11.26
N TYR A 232 0.29 21.69 11.39
CA TYR A 232 1.47 22.48 11.02
C TYR A 232 1.35 23.07 9.61
N ARG A 233 0.90 22.26 8.63
CA ARG A 233 0.70 22.70 7.24
C ARG A 233 -0.24 23.91 7.11
N PHE A 234 -1.25 24.04 7.96
CA PHE A 234 -2.19 25.16 7.92
C PHE A 234 -1.78 26.29 8.86
N THR A 235 -1.39 25.98 10.09
CA THR A 235 -0.94 26.98 11.09
C THR A 235 0.24 27.80 10.57
N MET A 236 1.14 27.20 9.78
CA MET A 236 2.30 27.87 9.21
C MET A 236 2.07 28.44 7.80
N ASP A 237 0.90 28.27 7.19
CA ASP A 237 0.58 28.82 5.87
C ASP A 237 0.18 30.30 6.01
N GLU A 238 0.88 31.20 5.31
CA GLU A 238 0.60 32.64 5.35
C GLU A 238 -0.82 33.00 4.92
N ARG A 239 -1.45 32.15 4.11
CA ARG A 239 -2.79 32.40 3.57
C ARG A 239 -3.92 32.05 4.53
N GLU A 240 -3.64 31.24 5.55
CA GLU A 240 -4.66 30.79 6.51
C GLU A 240 -5.13 31.99 7.35
N GLY A 241 -6.43 32.05 7.64
CA GLY A 241 -6.99 33.10 8.50
C GLY A 241 -6.39 33.05 9.91
N GLU A 242 -6.13 34.21 10.51
CA GLU A 242 -5.51 34.29 11.85
C GLU A 242 -6.39 33.65 12.95
N ASP A 243 -7.71 33.79 12.83
CA ASP A 243 -8.70 33.11 13.68
C ASP A 243 -8.55 31.58 13.61
N MET A 244 -8.40 31.05 12.40
CA MET A 244 -8.24 29.62 12.16
C MET A 244 -6.86 29.08 12.55
N LYS A 245 -5.80 29.90 12.45
CA LYS A 245 -4.49 29.57 13.02
C LYS A 245 -4.58 29.44 14.54
N GLN A 246 -5.22 30.42 15.18
CA GLN A 246 -5.40 30.45 16.64
C GLN A 246 -6.21 29.25 17.13
N GLN A 247 -7.36 28.94 16.50
CA GLN A 247 -8.17 27.78 16.86
C GLN A 247 -7.38 26.46 16.76
N ARG A 248 -6.56 26.28 15.71
CA ARG A 248 -5.70 25.08 15.59
C ARG A 248 -4.62 25.04 16.65
N LEU A 249 -4.02 26.18 17.00
CA LEU A 249 -3.06 26.23 18.10
C LEU A 249 -3.72 25.83 19.43
N GLU A 250 -4.95 26.27 19.70
CA GLU A 250 -5.69 25.88 20.90
C GLU A 250 -5.96 24.37 20.98
N ILE A 251 -6.30 23.73 19.85
CA ILE A 251 -6.42 22.26 19.77
C ILE A 251 -5.07 21.59 20.05
N LEU A 252 -4.00 22.09 19.44
CA LEU A 252 -2.65 21.57 19.61
C LEU A 252 -2.09 21.77 21.02
N GLU A 253 -2.52 22.82 21.72
CA GLU A 253 -2.07 23.17 23.07
C GLU A 253 -2.70 22.31 24.17
N GLN A 254 -3.75 21.55 23.86
CA GLN A 254 -4.38 20.63 24.81
C GLN A 254 -3.37 19.58 25.31
N GLU A 255 -3.69 18.95 26.45
CA GLU A 255 -2.82 17.95 27.09
C GLU A 255 -2.40 16.83 26.14
N HIS A 256 -3.31 16.40 25.26
CA HIS A 256 -3.08 15.33 24.27
C HIS A 256 -2.71 15.85 22.87
N GLY A 257 -2.45 17.15 22.73
CA GLY A 257 -1.87 17.75 21.52
C GLY A 257 -0.35 17.60 21.50
N VAL A 258 0.38 18.69 21.24
CA VAL A 258 1.84 18.65 21.02
C VAL A 258 2.63 18.19 22.25
N TRP A 259 2.08 18.34 23.46
CA TRP A 259 2.81 18.12 24.73
C TRP A 259 3.12 16.66 25.03
N ARG A 260 2.33 15.71 24.51
CA ARG A 260 2.62 14.27 24.67
C ARG A 260 3.86 13.83 23.90
N CYS A 261 4.27 14.54 22.86
CA CYS A 261 5.44 14.18 22.07
C CYS A 261 6.72 14.24 22.92
N GLN A 262 7.36 13.07 23.12
CA GLN A 262 8.62 12.91 23.83
C GLN A 262 9.85 12.94 22.91
N THR A 263 9.71 13.39 21.66
CA THR A 263 10.83 13.59 20.73
C THR A 263 11.64 12.30 20.48
N GLN A 264 10.94 11.17 20.26
CA GLN A 264 11.56 9.85 20.03
C GLN A 264 12.10 9.67 18.60
N PHE A 265 11.82 10.59 17.68
CA PHE A 265 12.22 10.59 16.26
C PHE A 265 11.71 9.44 15.38
N SER A 266 11.17 8.36 15.95
CA SER A 266 10.69 7.21 15.17
C SER A 266 9.71 7.59 14.04
N CYS A 267 8.82 8.55 14.29
CA CYS A 267 7.88 9.04 13.29
C CYS A 267 8.55 9.67 12.06
N THR A 268 9.65 10.42 12.26
CA THR A 268 10.45 11.01 11.19
C THR A 268 11.18 9.90 10.43
N ASP A 269 11.80 8.97 11.14
CA ASP A 269 12.64 7.92 10.55
C ASP A 269 11.87 6.99 9.61
N VAL A 270 10.61 6.67 9.96
CA VAL A 270 9.77 5.78 9.16
C VAL A 270 8.97 6.49 8.07
N CYS A 271 9.02 7.83 8.00
CA CYS A 271 8.18 8.56 7.06
C CYS A 271 8.61 8.28 5.62
N PRO A 272 7.78 7.64 4.78
CA PRO A 272 8.20 7.24 3.43
C PRO A 272 8.36 8.42 2.46
N LYS A 273 7.96 9.63 2.90
CA LYS A 273 8.01 10.91 2.19
C LYS A 273 9.00 11.90 2.80
N ASP A 274 9.83 11.43 3.74
CA ASP A 274 10.93 12.19 4.34
C ASP A 274 10.47 13.47 5.06
N ILE A 275 9.26 13.45 5.64
CA ILE A 275 8.70 14.61 6.34
C ILE A 275 9.36 14.71 7.72
N PRO A 276 9.92 15.86 8.10
CA PRO A 276 10.55 16.06 9.40
C PRO A 276 9.50 16.27 10.50
N LEU A 277 8.69 15.25 10.75
CA LEU A 277 7.53 15.28 11.66
C LEU A 277 7.90 15.79 13.06
N THR A 278 9.02 15.29 13.59
CA THR A 278 9.51 15.72 14.91
C THR A 278 9.83 17.21 14.93
N GLU A 279 10.45 17.76 13.88
CA GLU A 279 10.77 19.20 13.81
C GLU A 279 9.50 20.05 13.74
N HIS A 280 8.52 19.65 12.94
CA HIS A 280 7.23 20.34 12.85
C HIS A 280 6.52 20.38 14.20
N ILE A 281 6.51 19.27 14.96
CA ILE A 281 5.95 19.22 16.31
C ILE A 281 6.70 20.19 17.25
N GLN A 282 8.03 20.22 17.19
CA GLN A 282 8.83 21.12 18.03
C GLN A 282 8.61 22.59 17.68
N GLU A 283 8.44 22.93 16.40
CA GLU A 283 8.12 24.30 16.01
C GLU A 283 6.73 24.72 16.50
N LEU A 284 5.72 23.85 16.40
CA LEU A 284 4.40 24.13 16.99
C LEU A 284 4.45 24.29 18.51
N LYS A 285 5.26 23.50 19.22
CA LYS A 285 5.51 23.73 20.65
C LYS A 285 6.06 25.13 20.91
N ARG A 286 6.98 25.63 20.08
CA ARG A 286 7.52 27.00 20.22
C ARG A 286 6.45 28.05 19.97
N GLU A 287 5.62 27.88 18.94
CA GLU A 287 4.52 28.82 18.66
C GLU A 287 3.47 28.83 19.77
N ALA A 288 3.10 27.65 20.29
CA ALA A 288 2.22 27.51 21.45
C ALA A 288 2.76 28.23 22.70
N VAL A 289 4.07 28.12 22.97
CA VAL A 289 4.69 28.87 24.07
C VAL A 289 4.65 30.37 23.80
N LYS A 290 5.03 30.83 22.59
CA LYS A 290 5.01 32.27 22.25
C LYS A 290 3.62 32.88 22.40
N ASN A 291 2.57 32.16 22.00
CA ASN A 291 1.20 32.61 22.10
C ASN A 291 0.77 32.84 23.57
N ASN A 292 1.26 32.00 24.47
CA ASN A 292 0.99 32.07 25.90
C ASN A 292 1.91 33.04 26.67
N LEU A 293 3.00 33.53 26.04
CA LEU A 293 3.87 34.53 26.65
C LEU A 293 3.22 35.92 26.57
N LYS A 294 2.56 36.31 27.66
CA LYS A 294 2.12 37.70 27.87
C LYS A 294 3.33 38.56 28.24
N PHE A 295 3.80 39.36 27.29
CA PHE A 295 4.68 40.48 27.61
C PHE A 295 3.83 41.61 28.22
N TRP A 296 4.19 42.02 29.44
CA TRP A 296 3.59 43.15 30.15
C TRP A 296 4.05 44.49 29.60
#